data_AF-A0A9D8KN14-F1
#
_entry.id   AF-A0A9D8KN14-F1
#
_cell.length_a   1.000
_cell.length_b   1.000
_cell.length_c   1.000
_cell.angle_alpha   90.00
_cell.angle_beta   90.00
_cell.angle_gamma   90.00
#
_symmetry.space_group_name_H-M   'P 1'
#
loop_
_entity.id
_entity.type
_entity.pdbx_description
1 polymer ?
#
loop_
_entity_poly.entity_id
_entity_poly.type
_entity_poly.pdbx_seq_one_letter_code
_entity_poly.pdbx_strand_id
1 'polypeptide(L)'
;MRKGETMMKIIAINPIPFKKRMIEFLFDYLFILAYLVLLFFSSMLIYIIFFNGVPEFTEIQSQWLVFFTSVLPITLLFTFLDYKHDGSFGKVKAGLELVYQKKTVQASLTRNVIKFLPWQLGHMGKIHGLYSDFDVLSIILSISATLLAVSLLAMTMFRKDKRHLGDLLAHTQVQLKGD
;
A
#
# COMPACT_ATOMS: atom_id res chain seq x y z
N MET A 1 5.87 34.28 -13.04
CA MET A 1 7.17 33.91 -12.45
C MET A 1 6.96 32.71 -11.52
N ARG A 2 7.33 31.50 -11.95
CA ARG A 2 7.20 30.28 -11.12
C ARG A 2 8.44 30.20 -10.23
N LYS A 3 8.27 30.44 -8.93
CA LYS A 3 9.30 30.22 -7.90
C LYS A 3 9.91 28.84 -8.12
N GLY A 4 11.24 28.81 -8.18
CA GLY A 4 12.03 27.60 -8.39
C GLY A 4 11.53 26.48 -7.49
N GLU A 5 11.00 25.43 -8.11
CA GLU A 5 10.88 24.13 -7.46
C GLU A 5 12.31 23.68 -7.22
N THR A 6 12.77 23.83 -5.98
CA THR A 6 13.96 23.13 -5.48
C THR A 6 13.64 21.65 -5.68
N MET A 7 14.05 21.09 -6.82
CA MET A 7 13.91 19.67 -7.09
C MET A 7 14.78 18.97 -6.07
N MET A 8 14.17 18.55 -4.95
CA MET A 8 14.83 17.67 -4.02
C MET A 8 15.30 16.46 -4.82
N LYS A 9 16.60 16.23 -4.78
CA LYS A 9 17.21 15.13 -5.49
C LYS A 9 17.17 13.90 -4.60
N ILE A 10 17.12 12.73 -5.21
CA ILE A 10 17.30 11.47 -4.48
C ILE A 10 18.69 11.51 -3.84
N ILE A 11 18.75 11.24 -2.54
CA ILE A 11 19.98 11.25 -1.74
C ILE A 11 20.44 9.82 -1.47
N ALA A 12 21.75 9.59 -1.52
CA ALA A 12 22.34 8.27 -1.31
C ALA A 12 22.27 7.80 0.15
N ILE A 13 22.34 8.75 1.09
CA ILE A 13 22.21 8.51 2.53
C ILE A 13 21.05 9.38 3.00
N ASN A 14 19.97 8.72 3.42
CA ASN A 14 18.73 9.36 3.80
C ASN A 14 18.57 9.35 5.33
N PRO A 15 18.68 10.51 6.01
CA PRO A 15 18.77 10.60 7.47
C PRO A 15 17.40 10.50 8.17
N ILE A 16 16.34 10.00 7.51
CA ILE A 16 15.03 9.86 8.15
C ILE A 16 15.14 9.00 9.41
N PRO A 17 14.69 9.52 10.57
CA PRO A 17 14.64 8.75 11.79
C PRO A 17 13.69 7.56 11.68
N PHE A 18 14.07 6.42 12.27
CA PHE A 18 13.21 5.22 12.34
C PHE A 18 11.82 5.54 12.91
N LYS A 19 11.75 6.36 13.96
CA LYS A 19 10.48 6.80 14.58
C LYS A 19 9.53 7.47 13.59
N LYS A 20 10.05 8.28 12.66
CA LYS A 20 9.24 8.97 11.63
C LYS A 20 8.65 7.97 10.63
N ARG A 21 9.44 6.96 10.21
CA ARG A 21 8.93 5.84 9.41
C ARG A 21 7.83 5.07 10.13
N MET A 22 8.01 4.78 11.42
CA MET A 22 6.97 4.08 12.23
C MET A 22 5.67 4.88 12.31
N ILE A 23 5.75 6.19 12.50
CA ILE A 23 4.57 7.07 12.51
C ILE A 23 3.86 7.04 11.15
N GLU A 24 4.60 7.13 10.04
CA GLU A 24 4.01 6.99 8.70
C GLU A 24 3.26 5.67 8.54
N PHE A 25 3.91 4.55 8.87
CA PHE A 25 3.31 3.24 8.72
C PHE A 25 2.07 3.06 9.59
N LEU A 26 2.09 3.55 10.84
CA LEU A 26 0.95 3.48 11.75
C LEU A 26 -0.25 4.26 11.21
N PHE A 27 -0.05 5.52 10.78
CA PHE A 27 -1.17 6.34 10.30
C PHE A 27 -1.68 5.90 8.93
N ASP A 28 -0.81 5.44 8.02
CA ASP A 28 -1.25 4.80 6.77
C ASP A 28 -2.09 3.54 7.08
N TYR A 29 -1.65 2.71 8.03
CA TYR A 29 -2.37 1.51 8.45
C TYR A 29 -3.73 1.83 9.06
N LEU A 30 -3.81 2.78 9.99
CA LEU A 30 -5.06 3.21 10.61
C LEU A 30 -6.04 3.78 9.57
N PHE A 31 -5.54 4.52 8.59
CA PHE A 31 -6.34 5.05 7.49
C PHE A 31 -6.95 3.91 6.64
N ILE A 32 -6.13 2.91 6.28
CA ILE A 32 -6.60 1.72 5.56
C ILE A 32 -7.59 0.92 6.41
N LEU A 33 -7.31 0.74 7.70
CA LEU A 33 -8.17 -0.01 8.61
C LEU A 33 -9.55 0.65 8.71
N ALA A 34 -9.61 1.98 8.85
CA ALA A 34 -10.87 2.72 8.87
C ALA A 34 -11.67 2.51 7.58
N TYR A 35 -11.00 2.53 6.43
CA TYR A 35 -11.63 2.21 5.14
C TYR A 35 -12.19 0.79 5.11
N LEU A 36 -11.42 -0.21 5.54
CA LEU A 36 -11.86 -1.61 5.54
C LEU A 36 -13.04 -1.86 6.49
N VAL A 37 -13.07 -1.18 7.65
CA VAL A 37 -14.20 -1.23 8.58
C VAL A 37 -15.45 -0.63 7.95
N LEU A 38 -15.32 0.53 7.30
CA LEU A 38 -16.44 1.15 6.58
C LEU A 38 -16.93 0.27 5.43
N LEU A 39 -16.01 -0.33 4.67
CA LEU A 39 -16.32 -1.26 3.60
C LEU A 39 -17.06 -2.48 4.15
N PHE A 40 -16.60 -3.08 5.25
CA PHE A 40 -17.27 -4.20 5.89
C PHE A 40 -18.71 -3.88 6.27
N PHE A 41 -18.95 -2.78 6.99
CA PHE A 41 -20.31 -2.40 7.39
C PHE A 41 -21.20 -2.05 6.20
N SER A 42 -20.66 -1.35 5.20
CA SER A 42 -21.40 -1.02 3.98
C SER A 42 -21.81 -2.28 3.22
N SER A 43 -20.89 -3.24 3.07
CA SER A 43 -21.16 -4.52 2.43
C SER A 43 -22.19 -5.35 3.22
N MET A 44 -22.06 -5.45 4.54
CA MET A 44 -23.05 -6.16 5.37
C MET A 44 -24.45 -5.55 5.26
N LEU A 45 -24.54 -4.21 5.23
CA LEU A 45 -25.82 -3.53 5.03
C LEU A 45 -26.45 -3.88 3.69
N ILE A 46 -25.66 -3.84 2.60
CA ILE A 46 -26.11 -4.24 1.26
C ILE A 46 -26.57 -5.71 1.26
N TYR A 47 -25.80 -6.60 1.85
CA TYR A 47 -26.10 -8.03 1.92
C TYR A 47 -27.41 -8.33 2.66
N ILE A 48 -27.63 -7.69 3.81
CA ILE A 48 -28.86 -7.89 4.58
C ILE A 48 -30.08 -7.31 3.85
N ILE A 49 -29.97 -6.10 3.28
CA ILE A 49 -31.11 -5.42 2.62
C ILE A 49 -31.49 -6.09 1.30
N PHE A 50 -30.51 -6.44 0.47
CA PHE A 50 -30.77 -6.89 -0.91
C PHE A 50 -30.67 -8.40 -1.10
N PHE A 51 -29.97 -9.12 -0.22
CA PHE A 51 -29.68 -10.55 -0.38
C PHE A 51 -30.15 -11.43 0.78
N ASN A 52 -30.85 -10.86 1.78
CA ASN A 52 -31.32 -11.56 2.98
C ASN A 52 -30.21 -12.29 3.77
N GLY A 53 -28.97 -11.82 3.68
CA GLY A 53 -27.81 -12.46 4.29
C GLY A 53 -26.55 -12.33 3.43
N VAL A 54 -25.44 -12.91 3.89
CA VAL A 54 -24.18 -12.93 3.13
C VAL A 54 -24.33 -13.92 1.96
N PRO A 55 -24.18 -13.49 0.69
CA PRO A 55 -24.26 -14.39 -0.44
C PRO A 55 -23.13 -15.43 -0.43
N GLU A 56 -23.41 -16.61 -0.99
CA GLU A 56 -22.36 -17.56 -1.32
C GLU A 56 -21.64 -17.11 -2.59
N PHE A 57 -20.30 -17.04 -2.52
CA PHE A 57 -19.45 -16.68 -3.63
C PHE A 57 -18.59 -17.88 -4.01
N THR A 58 -18.32 -18.04 -5.31
CA THR A 58 -17.23 -18.92 -5.76
C THR A 58 -15.88 -18.31 -5.39
N GLU A 59 -14.83 -19.13 -5.38
CA GLU A 59 -13.47 -18.65 -5.08
C GLU A 59 -13.09 -17.46 -5.97
N ILE A 60 -13.28 -17.58 -7.28
CA ILE A 60 -12.94 -16.52 -8.23
C ILE A 60 -13.75 -15.24 -7.97
N GLN A 61 -15.04 -15.35 -7.64
CA GLN A 61 -15.87 -14.20 -7.28
C GLN A 61 -15.36 -13.51 -6.02
N SER A 62 -14.96 -14.27 -5.00
CA SER A 62 -14.33 -13.74 -3.78
C SER A 62 -13.03 -13.00 -4.07
N GLN A 63 -12.19 -13.53 -4.97
CA GLN A 63 -10.95 -12.87 -5.40
C GLN A 63 -11.24 -11.53 -6.10
N TRP A 64 -12.17 -11.52 -7.06
CA TRP A 64 -12.56 -10.30 -7.79
C TRP A 64 -13.18 -9.26 -6.86
N LEU A 65 -14.07 -9.70 -5.96
CA LEU A 65 -14.72 -8.82 -4.99
C LEU A 65 -13.68 -8.11 -4.14
N VAL A 66 -12.77 -8.86 -3.51
CA VAL A 66 -11.72 -8.27 -2.67
C VAL A 66 -10.77 -7.38 -3.47
N PHE A 67 -10.35 -7.80 -4.66
CA PHE A 67 -9.48 -6.98 -5.50
C PHE A 67 -10.13 -5.63 -5.85
N PHE A 68 -11.36 -5.64 -6.35
CA PHE A 68 -12.03 -4.42 -6.82
C PHE A 68 -12.56 -3.54 -5.69
N THR A 69 -12.87 -4.11 -4.53
CA THR A 69 -13.41 -3.35 -3.40
C THR A 69 -12.37 -2.93 -2.39
N SER A 70 -11.17 -3.53 -2.34
CA SER A 70 -10.13 -3.14 -1.39
C SER A 70 -8.80 -2.79 -2.04
N VAL A 71 -8.13 -3.75 -2.68
CA VAL A 71 -6.74 -3.62 -3.11
C VAL A 71 -6.60 -2.56 -4.20
N LEU A 72 -7.44 -2.61 -5.24
CA LEU A 72 -7.39 -1.66 -6.34
C LEU A 72 -7.76 -0.23 -5.87
N PRO A 73 -8.90 0.01 -5.18
CA PRO A 73 -9.23 1.35 -4.67
C PRO A 73 -8.15 1.96 -3.78
N ILE A 74 -7.60 1.19 -2.83
CA ILE A 74 -6.54 1.68 -1.95
C ILE A 74 -5.26 1.98 -2.74
N THR A 75 -4.88 1.12 -3.68
CA THR A 75 -3.70 1.35 -4.52
C THR A 75 -3.85 2.63 -5.35
N LEU A 76 -5.01 2.85 -5.97
CA LEU A 76 -5.30 4.05 -6.74
C LEU A 76 -5.37 5.30 -5.88
N LEU A 77 -5.97 5.23 -4.69
CA LEU A 77 -6.02 6.33 -3.74
C LEU A 77 -4.62 6.75 -3.29
N PHE A 78 -3.78 5.80 -2.88
CA PHE A 78 -2.40 6.09 -2.49
C PHE A 78 -1.56 6.61 -3.67
N THR A 79 -1.80 6.09 -4.87
CA THR A 79 -1.20 6.61 -6.10
C THR A 79 -1.58 8.07 -6.33
N PHE A 80 -2.86 8.41 -6.18
CA PHE A 80 -3.35 9.78 -6.30
C PHE A 80 -2.74 10.69 -5.23
N LEU A 81 -2.72 10.26 -3.97
CA LEU A 81 -2.15 11.04 -2.86
C LEU A 81 -0.64 11.28 -3.06
N ASP A 82 0.11 10.24 -3.40
CA ASP A 82 1.55 10.35 -3.70
C ASP A 82 1.77 11.33 -4.87
N TYR A 83 1.03 11.19 -5.99
CA TYR A 83 1.20 12.07 -7.15
C TYR A 83 0.75 13.52 -6.90
N LYS A 84 -0.40 13.73 -6.25
CA LYS A 84 -1.03 15.05 -6.12
C LYS A 84 -0.50 15.83 -4.93
N HIS A 85 -0.19 15.15 -3.83
CA HIS A 85 0.14 15.76 -2.54
C HIS A 85 1.56 15.43 -2.07
N ASP A 86 2.35 14.74 -2.90
CA ASP A 86 3.71 14.31 -2.56
C ASP A 86 3.72 13.46 -1.28
N GLY A 87 2.65 12.72 -1.00
CA GLY A 87 2.61 11.78 0.10
C GLY A 87 1.22 11.35 0.53
N SER A 88 1.18 10.19 1.17
CA SER A 88 -0.02 9.66 1.82
C SER A 88 -0.29 10.37 3.15
N PHE A 89 -1.47 10.12 3.71
CA PHE A 89 -1.87 10.66 5.01
C PHE A 89 -0.82 10.40 6.11
N GLY A 90 -0.26 9.18 6.18
CA GLY A 90 0.79 8.86 7.15
C GLY A 90 2.08 9.65 6.94
N LYS A 91 2.47 9.91 5.68
CA LYS A 91 3.65 10.74 5.38
C LYS A 91 3.45 12.16 5.89
N VAL A 92 2.29 12.75 5.61
CA VAL A 92 1.93 14.09 6.12
C VAL A 92 1.99 14.14 7.65
N LYS A 93 1.41 13.14 8.34
CA LYS A 93 1.47 13.05 9.82
C LYS A 93 2.87 12.86 10.37
N ALA A 94 3.75 12.20 9.62
CA ALA A 94 5.14 12.04 9.99
C ALA A 94 6.00 13.28 9.64
N GLY A 95 5.51 14.26 8.88
CA GLY A 95 6.36 15.33 8.34
C GLY A 95 7.35 14.80 7.30
N LEU A 96 6.88 13.87 6.48
CA LEU A 96 7.62 13.25 5.37
C LEU A 96 6.93 13.60 4.06
N GLU A 97 7.69 13.55 2.98
CA GLU A 97 7.17 13.71 1.62
C GLU A 97 7.87 12.75 0.64
N LEU A 98 7.23 12.51 -0.49
CA LEU A 98 7.69 11.65 -1.56
C LEU A 98 8.37 12.51 -2.62
N VAL A 99 9.65 12.24 -2.83
CA VAL A 99 10.49 12.91 -3.81
C VAL A 99 10.60 12.05 -5.07
N TYR A 100 10.54 12.69 -6.23
CA TYR A 100 10.60 12.03 -7.54
C TYR A 100 11.85 12.48 -8.29
N GLN A 101 12.51 11.55 -8.99
CA GLN A 101 13.42 11.92 -10.07
C GLN A 101 12.65 12.53 -11.25
N LYS A 102 11.51 11.93 -11.61
CA LYS A 102 10.55 12.45 -12.60
C LYS A 102 9.13 12.22 -12.09
N LYS A 103 8.40 13.30 -11.80
CA LYS A 103 7.06 13.22 -11.24
C LYS A 103 6.04 12.82 -12.30
N THR A 104 5.61 11.55 -12.27
CA THR A 104 4.57 11.01 -13.15
C THR A 104 3.55 10.18 -12.36
N VAL A 105 2.34 10.05 -12.90
CA VAL A 105 1.34 9.15 -12.35
C VAL A 105 1.86 7.71 -12.38
N GLN A 106 2.55 7.32 -13.46
CA GLN A 106 3.14 5.98 -13.60
C GLN A 106 4.16 5.67 -12.49
N ALA A 107 5.03 6.61 -12.12
CA ALA A 107 5.98 6.40 -11.02
C ALA A 107 5.24 6.12 -9.71
N SER A 108 4.20 6.92 -9.42
CA SER A 108 3.36 6.76 -8.22
C SER A 108 2.61 5.42 -8.23
N LEU A 109 2.10 5.02 -9.39
CA LEU A 109 1.39 3.75 -9.58
C LEU A 109 2.33 2.55 -9.39
N THR A 110 3.47 2.52 -10.08
CA THR A 110 4.48 1.46 -9.97
C THR A 110 4.90 1.25 -8.51
N ARG A 111 5.20 2.35 -7.81
CA ARG A 111 5.56 2.32 -6.39
C ARG A 111 4.47 1.68 -5.53
N ASN A 112 3.22 2.10 -5.69
CA ASN A 112 2.12 1.66 -4.84
C ASN A 112 1.62 0.25 -5.20
N VAL A 113 1.67 -0.15 -6.47
CA VAL A 113 1.42 -1.55 -6.87
C VAL A 113 2.40 -2.48 -6.15
N ILE A 114 3.69 -2.14 -6.10
CA ILE A 114 4.68 -2.96 -5.39
C ILE A 114 4.48 -2.88 -3.87
N LYS A 115 4.13 -1.70 -3.33
CA LYS A 115 3.83 -1.51 -1.89
C LYS A 115 2.68 -2.41 -1.43
N PHE A 116 1.63 -2.57 -2.24
CA PHE A 116 0.42 -3.33 -1.89
C PHE A 116 0.38 -4.75 -2.44
N LEU A 117 1.36 -5.16 -3.24
CA LEU A 117 1.47 -6.54 -3.75
C LEU A 117 1.47 -7.61 -2.65
N PRO A 118 2.16 -7.46 -1.50
CA PRO A 118 2.07 -8.43 -0.41
C PRO A 118 0.64 -8.63 0.08
N TRP A 119 -0.16 -7.56 0.11
CA TRP A 119 -1.54 -7.61 0.56
C TRP A 119 -2.43 -8.37 -0.43
N GLN A 120 -2.25 -8.13 -1.75
CA GLN A 120 -2.94 -8.92 -2.78
C GLN A 120 -2.61 -10.41 -2.67
N LEU A 121 -1.33 -10.77 -2.49
CA LEU A 121 -0.93 -12.18 -2.32
C LEU A 121 -1.51 -12.79 -1.05
N GLY A 122 -1.56 -12.02 0.04
CA GLY A 122 -2.17 -12.45 1.30
C GLY A 122 -3.67 -12.72 1.14
N HIS A 123 -4.39 -11.88 0.40
CA HIS A 123 -5.79 -12.14 0.05
C HIS A 123 -5.94 -13.38 -0.82
N MET A 124 -5.11 -13.54 -1.85
CA MET A 124 -5.15 -14.72 -2.70
C MET A 124 -4.95 -16.01 -1.88
N GLY A 125 -3.93 -16.04 -1.02
CA GLY A 125 -3.64 -17.20 -0.17
C GLY A 125 -4.74 -17.49 0.85
N LYS A 126 -5.30 -16.46 1.51
CA LYS A 126 -6.39 -16.63 2.48
C LYS A 126 -7.69 -17.07 1.83
N ILE A 127 -8.07 -16.46 0.71
CA ILE A 127 -9.29 -16.84 -0.01
C ILE A 127 -9.13 -18.25 -0.53
N HIS A 128 -8.05 -18.56 -1.28
CA HIS A 128 -7.82 -19.91 -1.79
C HIS A 128 -7.85 -20.95 -0.67
N GLY A 129 -7.14 -20.71 0.44
CA GLY A 129 -7.11 -21.62 1.58
C GLY A 129 -8.47 -21.89 2.22
N LEU A 130 -9.43 -20.94 2.18
CA LEU A 130 -10.79 -21.18 2.65
C LEU A 130 -11.59 -22.11 1.73
N TYR A 131 -11.26 -22.17 0.44
CA TYR A 131 -11.91 -23.07 -0.54
C TYR A 131 -11.14 -24.38 -0.78
N SER A 132 -9.86 -24.46 -0.36
CA SER A 132 -8.98 -25.61 -0.57
C SER A 132 -8.51 -26.30 0.71
N ASP A 133 -9.12 -25.97 1.86
CA ASP A 133 -8.70 -26.46 3.19
C ASP A 133 -7.22 -26.21 3.50
N PHE A 134 -6.74 -25.02 3.13
CA PHE A 134 -5.37 -24.54 3.31
C PHE A 134 -4.30 -25.48 2.75
N ASP A 135 -4.48 -25.88 1.49
CA ASP A 135 -3.52 -26.68 0.73
C ASP A 135 -2.14 -26.02 0.53
N VAL A 136 -1.24 -26.73 -0.15
CA VAL A 136 0.14 -26.27 -0.40
C VAL A 136 0.18 -24.93 -1.12
N LEU A 137 -0.73 -24.67 -2.07
CA LEU A 137 -0.76 -23.39 -2.79
C LEU A 137 -1.10 -22.23 -1.86
N SER A 138 -2.08 -22.40 -0.98
CA SER A 138 -2.44 -21.38 0.02
C SER A 138 -1.25 -21.04 0.95
N ILE A 139 -0.46 -22.04 1.32
CA ILE A 139 0.72 -21.90 2.18
C ILE A 139 1.82 -21.14 1.42
N ILE A 140 2.11 -21.52 0.17
CA ILE A 140 3.10 -20.85 -0.68
C ILE A 140 2.74 -19.38 -0.84
N LEU A 141 1.48 -19.06 -1.16
CA LEU A 141 1.01 -17.68 -1.31
C LEU A 141 1.15 -16.89 -0.02
N SER A 142 0.76 -17.47 1.12
CA SER A 142 0.83 -16.82 2.44
C SER A 142 2.27 -16.54 2.89
N ILE A 143 3.17 -17.50 2.69
CA ILE A 143 4.61 -17.33 2.97
C ILE A 143 5.20 -16.27 2.03
N SER A 144 4.89 -16.34 0.73
CA SER A 144 5.39 -15.38 -0.25
C SER A 144 4.93 -13.95 0.06
N ALA A 145 3.67 -13.78 0.43
CA ALA A 145 3.11 -12.51 0.88
C ALA A 145 3.88 -11.95 2.09
N THR A 146 4.09 -12.80 3.11
CA THR A 146 4.78 -12.42 4.35
C THR A 146 6.24 -12.06 4.10
N LEU A 147 6.97 -12.89 3.35
CA LEU A 147 8.36 -12.65 3.00
C LEU A 147 8.53 -11.38 2.18
N LEU A 148 7.63 -11.11 1.23
CA LEU A 148 7.65 -9.89 0.44
C LEU A 148 7.37 -8.66 1.33
N ALA A 149 6.36 -8.71 2.20
CA ALA A 149 6.05 -7.63 3.14
C ALA A 149 7.25 -7.30 4.05
N VAL A 150 7.84 -8.32 4.68
CA VAL A 150 9.02 -8.16 5.55
C VAL A 150 10.22 -7.65 4.78
N SER A 151 10.45 -8.15 3.56
CA SER A 151 11.55 -7.68 2.70
C SER A 151 11.39 -6.20 2.33
N LEU A 152 10.20 -5.78 1.89
CA LEU A 152 9.93 -4.37 1.57
C LEU A 152 10.10 -3.48 2.80
N LEU A 153 9.60 -3.93 3.97
CA LEU A 153 9.77 -3.20 5.22
C LEU A 153 11.25 -3.07 5.58
N ALA A 154 12.00 -4.18 5.58
CA ALA A 154 13.43 -4.21 5.86
C ALA A 154 14.22 -3.27 4.94
N MET A 155 13.88 -3.22 3.65
CA MET A 155 14.47 -2.28 2.71
C MET A 155 14.24 -0.83 3.13
N THR A 156 13.02 -0.44 3.53
CA THR A 156 12.76 0.92 4.01
C THR A 156 13.46 1.27 5.32
N MET A 157 13.73 0.29 6.19
CA MET A 157 14.36 0.51 7.49
C MET A 157 15.88 0.54 7.43
N PHE A 158 16.49 -0.41 6.73
CA PHE A 158 17.92 -0.71 6.88
C PHE A 158 18.76 -0.20 5.72
N ARG A 159 18.19 0.02 4.52
CA ARG A 159 18.96 0.61 3.42
C ARG A 159 19.39 2.04 3.77
N LYS A 160 20.55 2.44 3.25
CA LYS A 160 21.08 3.80 3.41
C LYS A 160 20.16 4.85 2.78
N ASP A 161 19.54 4.52 1.65
CA ASP A 161 18.62 5.40 0.91
C ASP A 161 17.15 5.31 1.40
N LYS A 162 16.82 4.34 2.28
CA LYS A 162 15.46 4.09 2.81
C LYS A 162 14.39 3.78 1.75
N ARG A 163 14.80 3.31 0.57
CA ARG A 163 13.90 3.00 -0.57
C ARG A 163 13.53 1.52 -0.58
N HIS A 164 12.25 1.18 -0.70
CA HIS A 164 11.84 -0.20 -1.02
C HIS A 164 11.91 -0.49 -2.52
N LEU A 165 11.66 -1.73 -2.94
CA LEU A 165 11.72 -2.12 -4.36
C LEU A 165 10.86 -1.23 -5.28
N GLY A 166 9.66 -0.87 -4.82
CA GLY A 166 8.77 0.05 -5.53
C GLY A 166 9.36 1.44 -5.70
N ASP A 167 10.03 1.96 -4.67
CA ASP A 167 10.76 3.22 -4.77
C ASP A 167 11.92 3.15 -5.78
N LEU A 168 12.66 2.03 -5.80
CA LEU A 168 13.76 1.82 -6.74
C LEU A 168 13.28 1.85 -8.19
N LEU A 169 12.24 1.07 -8.50
CA LEU A 169 11.68 0.96 -9.84
C LEU A 169 10.95 2.23 -10.29
N ALA A 170 10.33 2.96 -9.36
CA ALA A 170 9.65 4.22 -9.65
C ALA A 170 10.57 5.45 -9.68
N HIS A 171 11.86 5.29 -9.35
CA HIS A 171 12.77 6.41 -9.16
C HIS A 171 12.23 7.47 -8.16
N THR A 172 11.71 7.01 -7.04
CA THR A 172 11.18 7.83 -5.94
C THR A 172 11.89 7.59 -4.63
N GLN A 173 11.80 8.50 -3.67
CA GLN A 173 12.33 8.34 -2.32
C GLN A 173 11.50 9.14 -1.32
N VAL A 174 11.09 8.53 -0.21
CA VAL A 174 10.52 9.30 0.91
C VAL A 174 11.64 10.07 1.59
N GLN A 175 11.45 11.37 1.86
CA GLN A 175 12.39 12.28 2.51
C GLN A 175 11.71 13.03 3.66
N LEU A 176 12.51 13.66 4.53
CA LEU A 176 11.97 14.64 5.49
C LEU A 176 11.41 15.81 4.70
N LYS A 177 10.21 16.27 5.09
CA LYS A 177 9.64 17.47 4.48
C LYS A 177 10.50 18.67 4.88
N GLY A 178 10.99 19.42 3.89
CA GLY A 178 11.70 20.68 4.14
C GLY A 178 10.75 21.71 4.77
N ASP A 179 11.26 22.50 5.73
CA ASP A 179 10.53 23.62 6.33
C ASP A 179 10.24 24.74 5.31
#